data_AF-A0A538JRC7-F1
#
_entry.id   AF-A0A538JRC7-F1
#
_cell.length_a   1.000
_cell.length_b   1.000
_cell.length_c   1.000
_cell.angle_alpha   90.00
_cell.angle_beta   90.00
_cell.angle_gamma   90.00
#
_symmetry.space_group_name_H-M   'P 1'
#
loop_
_entity.id
_entity.type
_entity.pdbx_description
1 polymer ?
#
loop_
_entity_poly.entity_id
_entity_poly.type
_entity_poly.pdbx_seq_one_letter_code
_entity_poly.pdbx_strand_id
1 'polypeptide(L)'
;MATEPTHTGRGMRDAESKEWVAQLRSGHPRHEQAVAKLHGVLLRVAIHERSRRRGQLGSIAGPEFEDLAQRAADDALMNILRKLDEFQGLSRFTTWAYKFVIVVAHGPDRNLTVDEIGGVQLVER
;
A
#
# COMPACT_ATOMS: atom_id res chain seq x y z
N MET A 1 -41.29 -12.41 0.32
CA MET A 1 -40.28 -12.38 -0.75
C MET A 1 -39.05 -11.70 -0.18
N ALA A 2 -38.05 -12.45 0.27
CA ALA A 2 -36.81 -11.88 0.79
C ALA A 2 -35.88 -11.58 -0.38
N THR A 3 -35.47 -10.33 -0.53
CA THR A 3 -34.44 -9.92 -1.49
C THR A 3 -33.11 -10.49 -1.05
N GLU A 4 -32.51 -11.32 -1.90
CA GLU A 4 -31.16 -11.82 -1.68
C GLU A 4 -30.15 -10.66 -1.61
N PRO A 5 -29.22 -10.67 -0.64
CA PRO A 5 -28.16 -9.69 -0.56
C PRO A 5 -27.11 -9.94 -1.65
N THR A 6 -26.78 -8.89 -2.41
CA THR A 6 -25.77 -8.86 -3.47
C THR A 6 -24.35 -9.07 -2.89
N HIS A 7 -23.97 -10.33 -2.64
CA HIS A 7 -22.68 -10.71 -2.05
C HIS A 7 -21.50 -10.73 -3.05
N THR A 8 -21.79 -10.54 -4.33
CA THR A 8 -20.82 -10.67 -5.43
C THR A 8 -19.62 -9.73 -5.29
N GLY A 9 -19.86 -8.48 -4.86
CA GLY A 9 -18.81 -7.46 -4.77
C GLY A 9 -17.83 -7.69 -3.61
N ARG A 10 -18.25 -8.29 -2.48
CA ARG A 10 -17.34 -8.65 -1.39
C ARG A 10 -16.54 -9.90 -1.73
N GLY A 11 -17.19 -10.95 -2.23
CA GLY A 11 -16.51 -12.18 -2.66
C GLY A 11 -15.44 -11.95 -3.73
N MET A 12 -15.70 -11.07 -4.71
CA MET A 12 -14.71 -10.71 -5.74
C MET A 12 -13.49 -9.98 -5.15
N ARG A 13 -13.70 -9.06 -4.20
CA ARG A 13 -12.62 -8.33 -3.51
C ARG A 13 -11.77 -9.25 -2.64
N ASP A 14 -12.41 -10.23 -2.00
CA ASP A 14 -11.73 -11.21 -1.17
C ASP A 14 -10.88 -12.16 -2.05
N ALA A 15 -11.42 -12.58 -3.21
CA ALA A 15 -10.67 -13.36 -4.19
C ALA A 15 -9.48 -12.59 -4.76
N GLU A 16 -9.67 -11.33 -5.13
CA GLU A 16 -8.58 -10.46 -5.60
C GLU A 16 -7.50 -10.27 -4.53
N SER A 17 -7.89 -10.10 -3.26
CA SER A 17 -6.94 -9.93 -2.15
C SER A 17 -6.15 -11.20 -1.87
N LYS A 18 -6.81 -12.37 -1.93
CA LYS A 18 -6.14 -13.68 -1.83
C LYS A 18 -5.15 -13.91 -2.98
N GLU A 19 -5.52 -13.53 -4.19
CA GLU A 19 -4.65 -13.63 -5.36
C GLU A 19 -3.39 -12.77 -5.20
N TRP A 20 -3.53 -11.54 -4.70
CA TRP A 20 -2.38 -10.69 -4.38
C TRP A 20 -1.43 -11.37 -3.38
N VAL A 21 -1.96 -11.89 -2.27
CA VAL A 21 -1.14 -12.56 -1.26
C VAL A 21 -0.43 -13.79 -1.82
N ALA A 22 -1.14 -14.62 -2.58
CA ALA A 22 -0.58 -15.81 -3.20
C ALA A 22 0.53 -15.47 -4.20
N GLN A 23 0.30 -14.49 -5.07
CA GLN A 23 1.28 -14.10 -6.09
C GLN A 23 2.51 -13.39 -5.49
N LEU A 24 2.37 -12.68 -4.38
CA LEU A 24 3.48 -11.94 -3.74
C LEU A 24 4.40 -12.83 -2.89
N ARG A 25 4.01 -14.08 -2.59
CA ARG A 25 4.87 -15.02 -1.88
C ARG A 25 6.09 -15.40 -2.74
N SER A 26 7.24 -15.52 -2.08
CA SER A 26 8.46 -16.00 -2.73
C SER A 26 8.25 -17.41 -3.27
N GLY A 27 8.69 -17.64 -4.52
CA GLY A 27 8.51 -18.92 -5.22
C GLY A 27 7.23 -19.06 -6.04
N HIS A 28 6.30 -18.10 -6.00
CA HIS A 28 5.18 -18.09 -6.93
C HIS A 28 5.67 -17.76 -8.37
N PRO A 29 5.20 -18.44 -9.43
CA PRO A 29 5.66 -18.18 -10.81
C PRO A 29 5.43 -16.76 -11.31
N ARG A 30 4.47 -16.05 -10.69
CA ARG A 30 4.16 -14.64 -10.99
C ARG A 30 4.74 -13.65 -9.99
N HIS A 31 5.63 -14.07 -9.10
CA HIS A 31 6.16 -13.25 -8.02
C HIS A 31 6.70 -11.91 -8.52
N GLU A 32 7.63 -11.94 -9.48
CA GLU A 32 8.23 -10.72 -10.03
C GLU A 32 7.20 -9.80 -10.68
N GLN A 33 6.22 -10.36 -11.40
CA GLN A 33 5.15 -9.59 -12.03
C GLN A 33 4.23 -8.95 -10.99
N ALA A 34 3.89 -9.68 -9.93
CA ALA A 34 3.07 -9.16 -8.84
C ALA A 34 3.81 -8.08 -8.05
N VAL A 35 5.10 -8.25 -7.79
CA VAL A 35 5.96 -7.25 -7.17
C VAL A 35 6.00 -5.98 -8.02
N ALA A 36 6.25 -6.08 -9.32
CA ALA A 36 6.28 -4.92 -10.22
C ALA A 36 4.90 -4.22 -10.30
N LYS A 37 3.81 -4.99 -10.34
CA LYS A 37 2.45 -4.45 -10.34
C LYS A 37 2.12 -3.73 -9.04
N LEU A 38 2.50 -4.29 -7.89
CA LEU A 38 2.31 -3.67 -6.59
C LEU A 38 3.13 -2.39 -6.48
N HIS A 39 4.41 -2.42 -6.89
CA HIS A 39 5.27 -1.25 -6.92
C HIS A 39 4.63 -0.09 -7.71
N GLY A 40 4.12 -0.34 -8.92
CA GLY A 40 3.44 0.68 -9.72
C GLY A 40 2.14 1.22 -9.10
N VAL A 41 1.45 0.43 -8.26
CA VAL A 41 0.32 0.90 -7.46
C VAL A 41 0.80 1.84 -6.36
N LEU A 42 1.82 1.44 -5.60
CA LEU A 42 2.38 2.23 -4.50
C LEU A 42 2.97 3.56 -4.98
N LEU A 43 3.67 3.54 -6.12
CA LEU A 43 4.25 4.73 -6.72
C LEU A 43 3.18 5.78 -7.09
N ARG A 44 2.05 5.36 -7.67
CA ARG A 44 0.93 6.26 -7.97
C ARG A 44 0.35 6.88 -6.71
N VAL A 45 0.25 6.12 -5.62
CA VAL A 45 -0.22 6.64 -4.33
C VAL A 45 0.79 7.63 -3.75
N ALA A 46 2.09 7.33 -3.81
CA ALA A 46 3.16 8.22 -3.33
C ALA A 46 3.14 9.57 -4.08
N ILE A 47 3.04 9.53 -5.40
CA ILE A 47 2.92 10.73 -6.24
C ILE A 47 1.67 11.54 -5.88
N HIS A 48 0.52 10.87 -5.68
CA HIS A 48 -0.73 11.53 -5.32
C HIS A 48 -0.65 12.23 -3.96
N GLU A 49 -0.20 11.51 -2.93
CA GLU A 49 -0.05 12.05 -1.57
C GLU A 49 0.90 13.25 -1.51
N ARG A 50 2.03 13.17 -2.22
CA ARG A 50 3.01 14.26 -2.24
C ARG A 50 2.51 15.46 -3.06
N SER A 51 1.79 15.22 -4.16
CA SER A 51 1.14 16.29 -4.92
C SER A 51 0.10 17.03 -4.08
N ARG A 52 -0.67 16.31 -3.27
CA ARG A 52 -1.64 16.90 -2.34
C ARG A 52 -0.96 17.78 -1.28
N ARG A 53 0.22 17.37 -0.80
CA ARG A 53 1.01 18.11 0.21
C ARG A 53 1.84 19.25 -0.39
N ARG A 54 2.07 19.25 -1.70
CA ARG A 54 2.86 20.30 -2.41
C ARG A 54 2.29 21.70 -2.21
N GLY A 55 0.96 21.83 -2.11
CA GLY A 55 0.29 23.10 -1.81
C GLY A 55 0.54 23.62 -0.39
N GLN A 56 1.05 22.79 0.53
CA GLN A 56 1.31 23.13 1.93
C GLN A 56 2.81 23.28 2.25
N LEU A 57 3.69 22.62 1.50
CA LEU A 57 5.12 22.49 1.86
C LEU A 57 6.08 23.40 1.10
N GLY A 58 5.67 24.03 -0.01
CA GLY A 58 6.54 24.92 -0.79
C GLY A 58 7.72 24.21 -1.49
N SER A 59 7.96 24.63 -2.72
CA SER A 59 9.16 24.45 -3.57
C SER A 59 9.83 23.08 -3.79
N ILE A 60 9.34 21.93 -3.29
CA ILE A 60 9.81 20.63 -3.82
C ILE A 60 9.23 20.44 -5.22
N ALA A 61 10.06 20.57 -6.25
CA ALA A 61 9.66 20.46 -7.65
C ALA A 61 10.70 19.67 -8.46
N GLY A 62 10.25 19.04 -9.56
CA GLY A 62 11.13 18.36 -10.51
C GLY A 62 11.66 17.00 -10.03
N PRO A 63 12.86 16.59 -10.46
CA PRO A 63 13.40 15.23 -10.25
C PRO A 63 13.42 14.74 -8.80
N GLU A 64 13.72 15.62 -7.83
CA GLU A 64 13.72 15.27 -6.41
C GLU A 64 12.34 14.83 -5.90
N PHE A 65 11.27 15.32 -6.53
CA PHE A 65 9.91 14.88 -6.22
C PHE A 65 9.70 13.42 -6.63
N GLU A 66 10.17 13.04 -7.82
CA GLU A 66 10.03 11.70 -8.37
C GLU A 66 10.91 10.70 -7.62
N ASP A 67 12.16 11.07 -7.34
CA ASP A 67 13.11 10.23 -6.59
C ASP A 67 12.58 9.87 -5.20
N LEU A 68 12.02 10.86 -4.51
CA LEU A 68 11.44 10.65 -3.18
C LEU A 68 10.12 9.84 -3.23
N ALA A 69 9.36 9.91 -4.33
CA ALA A 69 8.19 9.06 -4.52
C ALA A 69 8.60 7.61 -4.83
N GLN A 70 9.66 7.43 -5.63
CA GLN A 70 10.26 6.15 -5.94
C GLN A 70 10.77 5.47 -4.67
N ARG A 71 11.58 6.18 -3.87
CA ARG A 71 12.06 5.68 -2.58
C ARG A 71 10.92 5.28 -1.63
N ALA A 72 9.86 6.10 -1.54
CA ALA A 72 8.71 5.78 -0.71
C ALA A 72 7.97 4.51 -1.18
N ALA A 73 7.87 4.29 -2.49
CA ALA A 73 7.27 3.08 -3.05
C ALA A 73 8.13 1.84 -2.76
N ASP A 74 9.45 1.94 -2.89
CA ASP A 74 10.40 0.86 -2.59
C ASP A 74 10.36 0.49 -1.09
N ASP A 75 10.43 1.47 -0.20
CA ASP A 75 10.37 1.27 1.25
C ASP A 75 9.02 0.65 1.69
N ALA A 76 7.91 1.09 1.08
CA ALA A 76 6.59 0.53 1.34
C ALA A 76 6.48 -0.92 0.85
N LEU A 77 7.01 -1.20 -0.35
CA LEU A 77 7.02 -2.54 -0.93
C LEU A 77 7.79 -3.53 -0.04
N MET A 78 8.99 -3.16 0.42
CA MET A 78 9.79 -3.99 1.32
C MET A 78 9.06 -4.29 2.63
N ASN A 79 8.38 -3.28 3.21
CA ASN A 79 7.57 -3.48 4.40
C ASN A 79 6.37 -4.40 4.16
N ILE A 80 5.68 -4.26 3.02
CA ILE A 80 4.55 -5.12 2.65
C ILE A 80 5.00 -6.58 2.50
N LEU A 81 6.10 -6.83 1.78
CA LEU A 81 6.60 -8.19 1.58
C LEU A 81 6.99 -8.85 2.90
N ARG A 82 7.61 -8.11 3.82
CA ARG A 82 7.95 -8.60 5.18
C ARG A 82 6.71 -8.91 6.02
N LYS A 83 5.61 -8.18 5.80
CA LYS A 83 4.37 -8.27 6.58
C LYS A 83 3.25 -9.00 5.86
N LEU A 84 3.57 -9.70 4.77
CA LEU A 84 2.55 -10.29 3.91
C LEU A 84 1.66 -11.28 4.67
N ASP A 85 2.23 -12.02 5.62
CA ASP A 85 1.50 -12.97 6.46
C ASP A 85 0.71 -12.31 7.62
N GLU A 86 0.95 -11.02 7.90
CA GLU A 86 0.13 -10.25 8.85
C GLU A 86 -1.22 -9.82 8.23
N PHE A 87 -1.39 -9.93 6.91
CA PHE A 87 -2.63 -9.54 6.25
C PHE A 87 -3.78 -10.52 6.58
N GLN A 88 -4.69 -10.07 7.44
CA GLN A 88 -5.85 -10.85 7.91
C GLN A 88 -7.08 -10.78 6.98
N GLY A 89 -7.02 -10.07 5.86
CA GLY A 89 -8.17 -9.97 4.94
C GLY A 89 -9.34 -9.10 5.43
N LEU A 90 -9.14 -8.25 6.44
CA LEU A 90 -10.18 -7.36 6.99
C LEU A 90 -10.56 -6.21 6.04
N SER A 91 -9.75 -5.95 5.01
CA SER A 91 -9.97 -4.99 3.93
C SER A 91 -9.45 -5.55 2.61
N ARG A 92 -9.65 -4.82 1.49
CA ARG A 92 -8.91 -5.13 0.26
C ARG A 92 -7.40 -5.05 0.52
N PHE A 93 -6.64 -5.93 -0.14
CA PHE A 93 -5.18 -5.96 -0.02
C PHE A 93 -4.54 -4.60 -0.36
N THR A 94 -4.94 -3.98 -1.47
CA THR A 94 -4.38 -2.69 -1.90
C THR A 94 -4.69 -1.56 -0.92
N THR A 95 -5.88 -1.54 -0.31
CA THR A 95 -6.22 -0.59 0.76
C THR A 95 -5.31 -0.77 1.98
N TRP A 96 -5.07 -2.01 2.40
CA TRP A 96 -4.13 -2.30 3.48
C TRP A 96 -2.70 -1.91 3.10
N ALA A 97 -2.30 -2.06 1.84
CA ALA A 97 -0.98 -1.70 1.33
C ALA A 97 -0.74 -0.17 1.33
N TYR A 98 -1.78 0.64 1.07
CA TYR A 98 -1.65 2.10 1.00
C TYR A 98 -1.15 2.72 2.30
N LYS A 99 -1.48 2.12 3.46
CA LYS A 99 -1.04 2.63 4.77
C LYS A 99 0.49 2.69 4.90
N PHE A 100 1.22 1.81 4.20
CA PHE A 100 2.68 1.75 4.24
C PHE A 100 3.34 2.86 3.40
N VAL A 101 2.63 3.40 2.41
CA VAL A 101 3.14 4.52 1.60
C VAL A 101 3.10 5.84 2.39
N ILE A 102 2.11 5.99 3.27
CA ILE A 102 1.88 7.23 4.04
C ILE A 102 2.99 7.47 5.09
N VAL A 103 3.68 6.41 5.52
CA VAL A 103 4.65 6.44 6.64
C VAL A 103 6.01 7.05 6.26
N VAL A 104 6.38 7.14 4.98
CA VAL A 104 7.73 7.53 4.53
C VAL A 104 7.91 9.06 4.37
N ALA A 105 6.94 9.88 4.82
CA ALA A 105 7.00 11.34 4.74
C ALA A 105 7.71 12.03 5.93
N HIS A 106 8.30 11.29 6.86
CA HIS A 106 9.03 11.82 8.01
C HIS A 106 10.52 11.47 7.84
N GLY A 107 11.39 12.49 7.84
CA GLY A 107 12.82 12.41 7.46
C GLY A 107 13.68 11.39 8.24
N PRO A 108 14.99 11.30 7.94
CA PRO A 108 15.86 10.14 8.21
C PRO A 108 16.20 9.89 9.69
N ASP A 109 15.47 10.47 10.63
CA ASP A 109 15.66 10.27 12.05
C ASP A 109 14.36 9.81 12.69
N ARG A 110 14.15 8.49 12.69
CA ARG A 110 13.56 7.73 13.79
C ARG A 110 13.54 6.25 13.46
N ASN A 111 14.27 5.51 14.28
CA ASN A 111 14.03 4.13 14.64
C ASN A 111 12.61 4.00 15.25
N LEU A 112 11.55 4.13 14.45
CA LEU A 112 10.22 3.66 14.82
C LEU A 112 10.24 2.17 14.55
N THR A 113 10.44 1.38 15.60
CA THR A 113 10.16 -0.04 15.57
C THR A 113 8.77 -0.24 14.99
N VAL A 114 8.68 -1.05 13.95
CA VAL A 114 7.48 -1.24 13.12
C VAL A 114 6.31 -1.88 13.89
N ASP A 115 6.51 -2.18 15.17
CA ASP A 115 5.52 -2.66 16.13
C ASP A 115 4.44 -1.64 16.50
N GLU A 116 4.66 -0.32 16.32
CA GLU A 116 3.66 0.70 16.68
C GLU A 116 2.58 0.98 15.61
N ILE A 117 2.76 0.51 14.37
CA ILE A 117 1.79 0.75 13.27
C ILE A 117 0.71 -0.34 13.22
N GLY A 118 0.25 -0.76 14.40
CA GLY A 118 -0.87 -1.67 14.61
C GLY A 118 -2.21 -0.97 14.92
N GLY A 119 -2.23 0.36 15.03
CA GLY A 119 -3.33 1.07 15.69
C GLY A 119 -4.01 2.22 14.94
N VAL A 120 -3.74 2.47 13.65
CA VAL A 120 -4.37 3.59 12.94
C VAL A 120 -5.64 3.13 12.24
N GLN A 121 -6.81 3.41 12.83
CA GLN A 121 -8.09 3.41 12.13
C GLN A 121 -8.01 4.41 10.97
N LEU A 122 -7.80 3.90 9.75
CA LEU A 122 -8.10 4.65 8.54
C LEU A 122 -9.64 4.74 8.46
N VAL A 123 -10.15 5.89 8.89
CA VAL A 123 -11.57 6.24 8.74
C VAL A 123 -11.84 6.40 7.25
N GLU A 124 -12.48 5.41 6.63
CA GLU A 124 -13.08 5.54 5.29
C GLU A 124 -14.14 6.65 5.35
N ARG A 125 -13.99 7.68 4.51
CA ARG A 125 -14.99 8.72 4.23
C ARG A 125 -15.57 8.46 2.86
#